data_AF-A0AAV0EJ33-F1
#
_entry.id   AF-A0AAV0EJ33-F1
#
_cell.length_a   1.000
_cell.length_b   1.000
_cell.length_c   1.000
_cell.angle_alpha   90.00
_cell.angle_beta   90.00
_cell.angle_gamma   90.00
#
_symmetry.space_group_name_H-M   'P 1'
#
loop_
_entity.id
_entity.type
_entity.pdbx_description
1 polymer ?
#
loop_
_entity_poly.entity_id
_entity_poly.type
_entity_poly.pdbx_seq_one_letter_code
_entity_poly.pdbx_strand_id
1 'polypeptide(L)'
;MNCKTEMETAIETSIPDPEPKPKVIYRCKKCRRIVASAERVVSHERGGTKKSNSWKKASDGDSEAECSSIFVEPMKWMKTLEEGNLQAKLHCLGCKARLGCYNWAGIQCNCGAWVNPAFQLHKSRLDECVLAE
;
A
#
# COMPACT_ATOMS: atom_id res chain seq x y z
N MET A 1 38.79 -29.68 -41.05
CA MET A 1 37.62 -29.47 -40.17
C MET A 1 38.03 -28.47 -39.11
N ASN A 2 37.58 -27.23 -39.24
CA ASN A 2 37.99 -26.12 -38.36
C ASN A 2 37.07 -26.11 -37.13
N CYS A 3 37.66 -26.29 -35.94
CA CYS A 3 36.98 -26.06 -34.66
C CYS A 3 37.44 -24.72 -34.07
N LYS A 4 36.50 -24.05 -33.41
CA LYS A 4 36.46 -22.64 -33.00
C LYS A 4 37.36 -22.35 -31.79
N THR A 5 37.80 -21.10 -31.64
CA THR A 5 38.15 -20.45 -30.36
C THR A 5 37.95 -18.94 -30.56
N GLU A 6 36.83 -18.38 -30.09
CA GLU A 6 36.62 -17.64 -28.82
C GLU A 6 37.35 -16.28 -28.76
N MET A 7 36.56 -15.22 -28.61
CA MET A 7 37.04 -13.90 -28.19
C MET A 7 36.09 -13.34 -27.12
N GLU A 8 36.72 -12.97 -26.02
CA GLU A 8 36.19 -12.42 -24.79
C GLU A 8 35.62 -11.01 -25.00
N THR A 9 34.59 -10.62 -24.24
CA THR A 9 34.49 -9.25 -23.73
C THR A 9 33.71 -9.26 -22.42
N ALA A 10 34.42 -9.03 -21.33
CA ALA A 10 33.85 -8.69 -20.04
C ALA A 10 33.16 -7.32 -20.17
N ILE A 11 31.84 -7.30 -19.97
CA ILE A 11 31.08 -6.06 -19.80
C ILE A 11 30.88 -5.90 -18.29
N GLU A 12 31.83 -5.22 -17.66
CA GLU A 12 31.72 -4.73 -16.30
C GLU A 12 30.64 -3.63 -16.27
N THR A 13 29.39 -4.05 -16.07
CA THR A 13 28.31 -3.10 -15.78
C THR A 13 28.37 -2.80 -14.29
N SER A 14 28.96 -1.67 -13.96
CA SER A 14 28.89 -1.05 -12.64
C SER A 14 27.42 -0.79 -12.30
N ILE A 15 26.86 -1.65 -11.47
CA ILE A 15 25.53 -1.46 -10.87
C ILE A 15 25.68 -0.33 -9.86
N PRO A 16 25.02 0.83 -10.02
CA PRO A 16 25.04 1.86 -8.99
C PRO A 16 24.39 1.29 -7.72
N ASP A 17 25.12 1.38 -6.61
CA ASP A 17 24.66 0.95 -5.29
C ASP A 17 23.32 1.65 -4.98
N PRO A 18 22.25 0.91 -4.62
CA PRO A 18 20.97 1.53 -4.34
C PRO A 18 21.09 2.31 -3.04
N GLU A 19 21.16 3.64 -3.15
CA GLU A 19 21.00 4.59 -2.05
C GLU A 19 19.93 4.06 -1.06
N PRO A 20 20.24 3.95 0.24
CA PRO A 20 19.33 3.35 1.20
C PRO A 20 18.08 4.22 1.33
N LYS A 21 17.00 3.79 0.66
CA LYS A 21 15.70 4.47 0.75
C LYS A 21 15.18 4.31 2.17
N PRO A 22 14.68 5.39 2.80
CA PRO A 22 14.14 5.33 4.15
C PRO A 22 13.03 4.28 4.25
N LYS A 23 13.19 3.30 5.15
CA LYS A 23 12.23 2.21 5.33
C LYS A 23 11.07 2.70 6.20
N VAL A 24 9.92 2.95 5.57
CA VAL A 24 8.70 3.34 6.29
C VAL A 24 7.94 2.10 6.76
N ILE A 25 7.61 2.07 8.05
CA ILE A 25 6.80 1.01 8.67
C ILE A 25 5.53 1.59 9.30
N TYR A 26 4.46 0.80 9.26
CA TYR A 26 3.19 1.13 9.89
C TYR A 26 2.99 0.30 11.15
N ARG A 27 2.70 0.98 12.25
CA ARG A 27 2.49 0.38 13.57
C ARG A 27 1.06 0.61 14.02
N CYS A 28 0.48 -0.32 14.74
CA CYS A 28 -0.82 -0.12 15.38
C CYS A 28 -0.71 1.03 16.39
N LYS A 29 -1.57 2.04 16.28
CA LYS A 29 -1.55 3.22 17.17
C LYS A 29 -1.76 2.89 18.65
N LYS A 30 -2.48 1.81 18.96
CA LYS A 30 -2.80 1.41 20.33
C LYS A 30 -1.66 0.66 21.04
N CYS A 31 -1.02 -0.31 20.37
CA CYS A 31 -0.01 -1.17 21.01
C CYS A 31 1.37 -1.14 20.33
N ARG A 32 1.55 -0.28 19.32
CA ARG A 32 2.79 -0.07 18.57
C ARG A 32 3.37 -1.34 17.91
N ARG A 33 2.59 -2.42 17.79
CA ARG A 33 2.97 -3.61 17.00
C ARG A 33 3.02 -3.24 15.52
N ILE A 34 4.04 -3.69 14.80
CA ILE A 34 4.15 -3.51 13.34
C ILE A 34 3.03 -4.28 12.63
N VAL A 35 2.36 -3.62 11.68
CA VAL A 35 1.23 -4.20 10.94
C VAL A 35 1.43 -4.24 9.44
N ALA A 36 2.23 -3.34 8.87
CA ALA A 36 2.59 -3.30 7.46
C ALA A 36 3.91 -2.54 7.24
N SER A 37 4.55 -2.75 6.09
CA SER A 37 5.65 -1.93 5.58
C SER A 37 5.16 -1.14 4.36
N ALA A 38 5.78 0.01 4.07
CA ALA A 38 5.44 0.82 2.91
C ALA A 38 5.70 0.10 1.56
N GLU A 39 6.66 -0.83 1.54
CA GLU A 39 6.94 -1.68 0.37
C GLU A 39 5.73 -2.52 -0.08
N ARG A 40 4.83 -2.86 0.84
CA ARG A 40 3.61 -3.63 0.54
C ARG A 40 2.40 -2.74 0.30
N VAL A 41 2.57 -1.41 0.27
CA VAL A 41 1.46 -0.49 0.02
C VAL A 41 1.14 -0.49 -1.47
N VAL A 42 -0.11 -0.80 -1.78
CA VAL A 42 -0.65 -0.74 -3.14
C VAL A 42 -1.09 0.70 -3.39
N SER A 43 -0.37 1.39 -4.26
CA SER A 43 -0.72 2.72 -4.73
C SER A 43 -1.88 2.64 -5.72
N HIS A 44 -2.80 3.62 -5.68
CA HIS A 44 -3.86 3.74 -6.67
C HIS A 44 -3.92 5.18 -7.18
N GLU A 45 -4.18 5.32 -8.47
CA GLU A 45 -4.46 6.62 -9.07
C GLU A 45 -5.82 7.12 -8.59
N ARG A 46 -5.92 8.41 -8.28
CA ARG A 46 -7.19 8.99 -7.82
C ARG A 46 -8.23 8.80 -8.90
N GLY A 47 -9.33 8.13 -8.55
CA GLY A 47 -10.46 7.96 -9.45
C GLY A 47 -11.04 9.34 -9.73
N GLY A 48 -10.64 9.94 -10.84
CA GLY A 48 -11.06 11.28 -11.23
C GLY A 48 -12.56 11.38 -11.10
N THR A 49 -13.03 12.20 -10.15
CA THR A 49 -14.42 12.56 -10.10
C THR A 49 -14.71 13.34 -11.37
N LYS A 50 -15.32 12.68 -12.37
CA LYS A 50 -16.00 13.43 -13.41
C LYS A 50 -17.09 14.21 -12.68
N LYS A 51 -16.87 15.51 -12.51
CA LYS A 51 -17.76 16.42 -11.79
C LYS A 51 -19.14 16.38 -12.47
N SER A 52 -20.05 15.52 -12.00
CA SER A 52 -21.45 15.53 -12.39
C SER A 52 -22.26 16.22 -11.29
N ASN A 53 -22.32 17.54 -11.41
CA ASN A 53 -23.37 18.50 -11.03
C ASN A 53 -23.98 18.44 -9.61
N SER A 54 -23.69 19.46 -8.78
CA SER A 54 -24.58 20.62 -8.51
C SER A 54 -24.42 21.20 -7.09
N TRP A 55 -24.23 22.52 -7.04
CA TRP A 55 -24.26 23.46 -5.90
C TRP A 55 -23.45 23.12 -4.63
N LYS A 56 -22.22 23.67 -4.53
CA LYS A 56 -21.94 24.92 -3.78
C LYS A 56 -20.67 25.59 -4.34
N LYS A 57 -20.69 26.92 -4.28
CA LYS A 57 -19.72 27.87 -4.85
C LYS A 57 -18.29 27.69 -4.33
N ALA A 58 -17.36 28.00 -5.23
CA ALA A 58 -15.93 28.30 -5.10
C ALA A 58 -15.38 28.58 -3.69
N SER A 59 -14.38 27.79 -3.32
CA SER A 59 -13.10 28.33 -2.89
C SER A 59 -12.02 27.64 -3.72
N ASP A 60 -11.29 28.43 -4.51
CA ASP A 60 -10.03 28.06 -5.12
C ASP A 60 -9.13 27.45 -4.03
N GLY A 61 -8.80 26.20 -4.24
CA GLY A 61 -8.22 25.33 -3.24
C GLY A 61 -8.19 23.95 -3.85
N ASP A 62 -7.14 23.71 -4.62
CA ASP A 62 -6.65 22.38 -4.95
C ASP A 62 -6.32 21.64 -3.64
N SER A 63 -7.36 21.29 -2.88
CA SER A 63 -7.23 20.36 -1.76
C SER A 63 -7.24 18.97 -2.40
N GLU A 64 -6.12 18.66 -3.05
CA GLU A 64 -5.48 17.37 -3.23
C GLU A 64 -5.90 16.40 -2.09
N ALA A 65 -7.11 15.82 -2.19
CA ALA A 65 -7.71 15.09 -1.09
C ALA A 65 -6.90 13.83 -0.77
N GLU A 66 -6.10 13.89 0.28
CA GLU A 66 -5.24 12.80 0.70
C GLU A 66 -6.10 11.59 1.11
N CYS A 67 -5.73 10.39 0.63
CA CYS A 67 -6.46 9.17 0.97
C CYS A 67 -6.37 8.92 2.49
N SER A 68 -7.51 8.73 3.14
CA SER A 68 -7.63 8.50 4.59
C SER A 68 -7.15 7.11 5.04
N SER A 69 -6.90 6.22 4.09
CA SER A 69 -6.50 4.84 4.34
C SER A 69 -5.41 4.43 3.34
N ILE A 70 -4.51 3.56 3.79
CA ILE A 70 -3.57 2.87 2.92
C ILE A 70 -4.18 1.54 2.49
N PHE A 71 -3.79 1.08 1.30
CA PHE A 71 -4.13 -0.25 0.82
C PHE A 71 -2.84 -1.05 0.76
N VAL A 72 -2.88 -2.32 1.13
CA VAL A 72 -1.71 -3.18 1.16
C VAL A 72 -1.96 -4.48 0.42
N GLU A 73 -0.88 -5.17 0.06
CA GLU A 73 -1.00 -6.55 -0.39
C GLU A 73 -1.49 -7.46 0.76
N PRO A 74 -2.21 -8.56 0.44
CA PRO A 74 -2.60 -9.55 1.44
C PRO A 74 -1.39 -10.07 2.22
N MET A 75 -1.44 -10.00 3.55
CA MET A 75 -0.37 -10.51 4.42
C MET A 75 -0.81 -11.76 5.20
N LYS A 76 0.15 -12.63 5.53
CA LYS A 76 -0.08 -13.89 6.26
C LYS A 76 -0.94 -13.72 7.52
N TRP A 77 -0.78 -12.61 8.24
CA TRP A 77 -1.52 -12.35 9.48
C TRP A 77 -3.00 -12.01 9.28
N MET A 78 -3.40 -11.64 8.06
CA MET A 78 -4.78 -11.23 7.74
C MET A 78 -5.72 -12.43 7.53
N LYS A 79 -5.20 -13.67 7.45
CA LYS A 79 -5.94 -14.95 7.44
C LYS A 79 -7.19 -15.00 6.53
N THR A 80 -7.10 -14.39 5.35
CA THR A 80 -8.28 -14.12 4.52
C THR A 80 -8.79 -15.31 3.71
N LEU A 81 -7.95 -16.30 3.45
CA LEU A 81 -8.30 -17.46 2.62
C LEU A 81 -8.69 -18.68 3.45
N GLU A 82 -8.06 -18.87 4.62
CA GLU A 82 -8.33 -20.02 5.49
C GLU A 82 -9.75 -19.99 6.08
N GLU A 83 -10.34 -18.80 6.21
CA GLU A 83 -11.67 -18.61 6.80
C GLU A 83 -12.81 -18.60 5.76
N GLY A 84 -12.51 -18.69 4.46
CA GLY A 84 -13.51 -18.67 3.37
C GLY A 84 -14.27 -17.33 3.21
N ASN A 85 -13.90 -16.29 3.95
CA ASN A 85 -14.60 -15.01 3.97
C ASN A 85 -14.12 -14.09 2.84
N LEU A 86 -15.05 -13.67 1.96
CA LEU A 86 -14.77 -12.71 0.87
C LEU A 86 -14.52 -11.27 1.38
N GLN A 87 -15.03 -10.95 2.56
CA GLN A 87 -14.89 -9.64 3.19
C GLN A 87 -14.87 -9.81 4.72
N ALA A 88 -13.92 -9.17 5.41
CA ALA A 88 -13.94 -9.11 6.87
C ALA A 88 -13.19 -7.90 7.45
N LYS A 89 -13.29 -7.73 8.77
CA LYS A 89 -12.60 -6.67 9.53
C LYS A 89 -11.18 -7.11 9.89
N LEU A 90 -10.21 -6.21 9.73
CA LEU A 90 -8.82 -6.44 10.10
C LEU A 90 -8.58 -5.94 11.53
N HIS A 91 -8.14 -6.85 12.40
CA HIS A 91 -7.84 -6.56 13.80
C HIS A 91 -6.34 -6.72 14.08
N CYS A 92 -5.80 -5.84 14.92
CA CYS A 92 -4.42 -5.96 15.36
C CYS A 92 -4.22 -7.29 16.12
N LEU A 93 -3.20 -8.07 15.76
CA LEU A 93 -2.87 -9.30 16.48
C LEU A 93 -2.47 -9.08 17.95
N GLY A 94 -2.04 -7.86 18.31
CA GLY A 94 -1.57 -7.55 19.66
C GLY A 94 -2.69 -7.16 20.61
N CYS A 95 -3.43 -6.11 20.25
CA CYS A 95 -4.44 -5.52 21.14
C CYS A 95 -5.89 -5.73 20.68
N LYS A 96 -6.09 -6.50 19.60
CA LYS A 96 -7.40 -6.77 18.97
C LYS A 96 -8.16 -5.52 18.51
N ALA A 97 -7.55 -4.33 18.54
CA ALA A 97 -8.15 -3.11 18.00
C ALA A 97 -8.37 -3.24 16.49
N ARG A 98 -9.49 -2.72 16.00
CA ARG A 98 -9.79 -2.69 14.57
C ARG A 98 -8.87 -1.70 13.85
N LEU A 99 -8.18 -2.17 12.82
CA LEU A 99 -7.27 -1.40 11.98
C LEU A 99 -7.89 -1.03 10.63
N GLY A 100 -8.80 -1.86 10.13
CA GLY A 100 -9.46 -1.64 8.85
C GLY A 100 -10.34 -2.83 8.43
N CYS A 101 -10.35 -3.15 7.14
CA CYS A 101 -11.10 -4.26 6.56
C CYS A 101 -10.46 -4.71 5.23
N TYR A 102 -10.84 -5.90 4.78
CA TYR A 102 -10.53 -6.35 3.42
C TYR A 102 -11.80 -6.74 2.68
N ASN A 103 -11.79 -6.62 1.35
CA ASN A 103 -12.79 -7.15 0.43
C ASN A 103 -12.10 -7.64 -0.85
N TRP A 104 -12.27 -8.92 -1.18
CA TRP A 104 -11.72 -9.51 -2.40
C TRP A 104 -12.39 -8.99 -3.67
N ALA A 105 -13.64 -8.51 -3.60
CA ALA A 105 -14.30 -7.83 -4.71
C ALA A 105 -13.80 -6.38 -4.90
N GLY A 106 -13.08 -5.83 -3.92
CA GLY A 106 -12.56 -4.46 -3.93
C GLY A 106 -13.38 -3.49 -3.09
N ILE A 107 -12.84 -2.28 -2.93
CA ILE A 107 -13.43 -1.17 -2.17
C ILE A 107 -13.13 0.13 -2.91
N GLN A 108 -14.10 1.05 -2.94
CA GLN A 108 -13.88 2.40 -3.41
C GLN A 108 -13.13 3.23 -2.35
N CYS A 109 -11.99 3.81 -2.71
CA CYS A 109 -11.27 4.75 -1.87
C CYS A 109 -12.01 6.10 -1.79
N ASN A 110 -11.74 6.87 -0.74
CA ASN A 110 -12.25 8.24 -0.58
C ASN A 110 -11.88 9.16 -1.75
N CYS A 111 -10.78 8.90 -2.45
CA CYS A 111 -10.41 9.64 -3.66
C CYS A 111 -11.15 9.19 -4.93
N GLY A 112 -12.14 8.29 -4.81
CA GLY A 112 -12.94 7.78 -5.92
C GLY A 112 -12.38 6.54 -6.64
N ALA A 113 -11.13 6.14 -6.36
CA ALA A 113 -10.50 5.00 -7.02
C ALA A 113 -11.10 3.67 -6.58
N TRP A 114 -11.28 2.72 -7.50
CA TRP A 114 -11.63 1.34 -7.17
C TRP A 114 -10.35 0.53 -6.94
N VAL A 115 -10.16 0.01 -5.73
CA VAL A 115 -8.99 -0.82 -5.39
C VAL A 115 -9.41 -2.28 -5.33
N ASN A 116 -8.74 -3.16 -6.08
CA ASN A 116 -8.98 -4.60 -6.08
C ASN A 116 -7.66 -5.40 -6.18
N PRO A 117 -7.43 -6.41 -5.33
CA PRO A 117 -8.18 -6.70 -4.11
C PRO A 117 -7.96 -5.59 -3.06
N ALA A 118 -8.95 -5.30 -2.22
CA ALA A 118 -8.84 -4.19 -1.27
C ALA A 118 -8.52 -4.71 0.13
N PHE A 119 -7.30 -4.45 0.61
CA PHE A 119 -6.92 -4.64 2.00
C PHE A 119 -6.62 -3.28 2.61
N GLN A 120 -7.64 -2.69 3.22
CA GLN A 120 -7.64 -1.32 3.68
C GLN A 120 -7.21 -1.25 5.15
N LEU A 121 -6.24 -0.39 5.45
CA LEU A 121 -5.87 0.00 6.81
C LEU A 121 -6.06 1.51 6.98
N HIS A 122 -6.80 1.93 8.01
CA HIS A 122 -7.08 3.34 8.25
C HIS A 122 -5.88 4.06 8.86
N LYS A 123 -5.43 5.16 8.24
CA LYS A 123 -4.30 5.95 8.75
C LYS A 123 -4.53 6.43 10.18
N SER A 124 -5.77 6.75 10.55
CA SER A 124 -6.14 7.15 11.92
C SER A 124 -5.89 6.09 13.01
N ARG A 125 -5.73 4.82 12.62
CA ARG A 125 -5.47 3.68 13.51
C ARG A 125 -4.00 3.20 13.45
N LEU A 126 -3.18 3.86 12.63
CA LEU A 126 -1.78 3.55 12.44
C LEU A 126 -0.91 4.71 12.89
N ASP A 127 0.33 4.39 13.23
CA ASP A 127 1.43 5.34 13.30
C ASP A 127 2.43 4.98 12.20
N GLU A 128 2.84 5.96 11.41
CA GLU A 128 3.91 5.83 10.44
C GLU A 128 5.25 6.12 11.14
N CYS A 129 6.23 5.26 10.95
CA CYS A 129 7.58 5.45 11.48
C CYS A 129 8.59 5.28 10.35
N VAL A 130 9.49 6.25 10.22
CA VAL A 130 10.64 6.16 9.32
C VAL A 130 11.77 5.50 10.09
N LEU A 131 12.27 4.37 9.59
CA LEU A 131 13.53 3.80 10.05
C LEU A 131 14.64 4.47 9.24
N ALA A 132 15.43 5.31 9.91
CA ALA A 132 16.73 5.72 9.41
C ALA A 132 17.71 4.58 9.72
N GLU A 133 18.42 4.11 8.70
CA GLU A 133 19.54 3.17 8.85
C GLU A 133 20.80 3.89 9.29
#